data_AF-A0A7C6LSN6-F1
#
_entry.id   AF-A0A7C6LSN6-F1
#
_cell.length_a   1.000
_cell.length_b   1.000
_cell.length_c   1.000
_cell.angle_alpha   90.00
_cell.angle_beta   90.00
_cell.angle_gamma   90.00
#
_symmetry.space_group_name_H-M   'P 1'
#
loop_
_entity.id
_entity.type
_entity.pdbx_description
1 polymer ?
#
loop_
_entity_poly.entity_id
_entity_poly.type
_entity_poly.pdbx_seq_one_letter_code
_entity_poly.pdbx_strand_id
1 'polypeptide(L)' 'MTEAQTGRAESSLDVASLLRPDVVGPRIAEATGDDAWTDFSADLIAGGKSNLTFVVSSG' A
#
# COMPACT_ATOMS: atom_id res chain seq x y z
N MET A 1 -33.57 20.14 0.23
CA MET A 1 -33.35 19.54 -1.10
C MET A 1 -32.12 18.67 -0.94
N THR A 2 -32.34 17.36 -0.83
CA THR A 2 -31.33 16.33 -0.57
C THR A 2 -30.82 15.79 -1.90
N GLU A 3 -29.57 15.32 -1.90
CA GLU A 3 -28.86 14.54 -2.95
C GLU A 3 -28.32 15.33 -4.16
N ALA A 4 -27.11 15.08 -4.67
CA ALA A 4 -26.50 13.76 -4.85
C ALA A 4 -25.05 13.63 -4.33
N GLN A 5 -24.84 12.49 -3.67
CA GLN A 5 -23.57 11.88 -3.33
C GLN A 5 -22.88 11.28 -4.56
N THR A 6 -21.55 11.35 -4.51
CA THR A 6 -20.58 10.33 -4.96
C THR A 6 -20.58 9.95 -6.44
N GLY A 7 -19.80 10.71 -7.19
CA GLY A 7 -19.22 10.26 -8.46
C GLY A 7 -17.76 10.66 -8.53
N ARG A 8 -16.90 10.15 -7.63
CA ARG A 8 -15.47 10.09 -7.92
C ARG A 8 -15.19 8.67 -8.37
N ALA A 9 -14.70 8.52 -9.59
CA ALA A 9 -14.20 7.27 -10.09
C ALA A 9 -13.22 6.70 -9.06
N GLU A 10 -13.59 5.59 -8.43
CA GLU A 10 -12.72 4.73 -7.65
C GLU A 10 -11.71 4.14 -8.66
N SER A 11 -10.70 4.94 -9.01
CA SER A 11 -9.47 4.40 -9.59
C SER A 11 -8.93 3.48 -8.51
N SER A 12 -9.03 2.17 -8.71
CA SER A 12 -8.27 1.20 -7.93
C SER A 12 -6.81 1.63 -8.02
N LEU A 13 -6.33 2.34 -7.00
CA LEU A 13 -4.96 2.79 -6.95
C LEU A 13 -4.12 1.52 -7.02
N ASP A 14 -3.22 1.46 -7.99
CA ASP A 14 -2.29 0.35 -8.07
C ASP A 14 -1.39 0.40 -6.83
N VAL A 15 -1.64 -0.52 -5.90
CA VAL A 15 -0.94 -0.61 -4.62
C VAL A 15 0.57 -0.74 -4.84
N ALA A 16 0.99 -1.45 -5.89
CA ALA A 16 2.40 -1.59 -6.23
C ALA A 16 3.03 -0.24 -6.62
N SER A 17 2.31 0.61 -7.36
CA SER A 17 2.80 1.95 -7.71
C SER A 17 2.99 2.86 -6.48
N LEU A 18 2.17 2.68 -5.45
CA LEU A 18 2.22 3.47 -4.21
C LEU A 18 3.31 3.00 -3.25
N LEU A 19 3.51 1.68 -3.15
CA LEU A 19 4.46 1.08 -2.21
C LEU A 19 5.85 0.86 -2.79
N ARG A 20 5.99 0.74 -4.12
CA ARG A 20 7.26 0.39 -4.77
C ARG A 20 7.92 -0.84 -4.15
N PRO A 21 7.33 -2.06 -4.30
CA PRO A 21 7.86 -3.29 -3.71
C PRO A 21 9.33 -3.56 -4.09
N ASP A 22 9.72 -3.15 -5.31
CA ASP A 22 11.09 -3.20 -5.82
C ASP A 22 12.11 -2.40 -4.99
N VAL A 23 11.64 -1.42 -4.23
CA VAL A 23 12.46 -0.58 -3.34
C VAL A 23 12.21 -0.93 -1.88
N VAL A 24 10.95 -1.04 -1.47
CA VAL A 24 10.58 -1.23 -0.05
C VAL A 24 10.98 -2.61 0.45
N GLY A 25 10.76 -3.66 -0.34
CA GLY A 25 11.06 -5.05 0.08
C GLY A 25 12.52 -5.23 0.47
N PRO A 26 13.49 -4.92 -0.42
CA PRO A 26 14.91 -5.00 -0.10
C PRO A 26 15.32 -4.18 1.13
N ARG A 27 14.68 -3.02 1.37
CA ARG A 27 14.98 -2.18 2.54
C ARG A 27 14.44 -2.76 3.84
N ILE A 28 13.28 -3.43 3.82
CA ILE A 28 12.76 -4.14 4.98
C ILE A 28 13.66 -5.36 5.27
N ALA A 29 14.04 -6.12 4.25
CA ALA A 29 14.94 -7.26 4.39
C ALA A 29 16.29 -6.85 5.00
N GLU A 30 16.91 -5.77 4.50
CA GLU A 30 18.15 -5.22 5.05
C GLU A 30 17.99 -4.78 6.52
N ALA A 31 16.90 -4.10 6.85
CA ALA A 31 16.66 -3.58 8.20
C ALA A 31 16.32 -4.66 9.23
N THR A 32 15.73 -5.78 8.79
CA THR A 32 15.27 -6.88 9.66
C THR A 32 16.21 -8.08 9.67
N GLY A 33 17.06 -8.23 8.64
CA GLY A 33 17.89 -9.42 8.42
C GLY A 33 17.09 -10.62 7.91
N ASP A 34 15.89 -10.40 7.36
CA ASP A 34 14.98 -11.45 6.91
C ASP A 34 14.66 -11.27 5.41
N ASP A 35 15.22 -12.17 4.60
CA ASP A 35 15.09 -12.15 3.13
C ASP A 35 13.66 -12.44 2.66
N ALA A 36 12.77 -12.98 3.51
CA ALA A 36 11.37 -13.19 3.17
C ALA A 36 10.66 -11.87 2.80
N TRP A 37 11.18 -10.73 3.25
CA TRP A 37 10.63 -9.41 2.91
C TRP A 37 11.00 -8.90 1.51
N THR A 38 11.85 -9.61 0.77
CA THR A 38 12.17 -9.24 -0.62
C THR A 38 10.97 -9.38 -1.56
N ASP A 39 9.97 -10.18 -1.18
CA ASP A 39 8.66 -10.30 -1.82
C ASP A 39 7.56 -10.20 -0.75
N PHE A 40 6.57 -9.34 -0.94
CA PHE A 40 5.51 -9.14 0.05
C PHE A 40 4.19 -8.73 -0.60
N SER A 41 3.09 -9.11 0.05
CA SER A 41 1.76 -8.60 -0.28
C SER A 41 1.40 -7.41 0.60
N ALA A 42 0.53 -6.52 0.11
CA ALA A 42 0.12 -5.35 0.86
C ALA A 42 -1.37 -5.00 0.67
N ASP A 43 -2.00 -4.61 1.78
CA ASP A 43 -3.39 -4.19 1.83
C ASP A 43 -3.50 -2.78 2.43
N LEU A 44 -4.19 -1.86 1.73
CA LEU A 44 -4.47 -0.53 2.24
C LEU A 44 -5.54 -0.60 3.33
N ILE A 45 -5.19 -0.24 4.57
CA ILE A 45 -6.12 -0.26 5.71
C ILE A 45 -6.63 1.13 6.10
N ALA A 46 -5.89 2.19 5.76
CA ALA A 46 -6.34 3.56 5.97
C ALA A 46 -5.70 4.51 4.96
N GLY A 47 -6.47 5.48 4.46
CA GLY A 47 -5.99 6.53 3.56
C GLY A 47 -6.53 7.90 3.94
N GLY A 48 -5.63 8.86 4.12
CA GLY A 48 -5.94 10.27 4.33
C GLY A 48 -5.27 11.15 3.28
N LYS A 49 -5.49 12.48 3.33
CA LYS A 49 -4.89 13.42 2.37
C LYS A 49 -3.35 13.39 2.34
N SER A 50 -2.72 13.02 3.45
CA SER A 50 -1.27 13.15 3.64
C SER A 50 -0.57 11.84 4.00
N ASN A 51 -1.32 10.77 4.27
CA ASN A 51 -0.72 9.49 4.61
C ASN A 51 -1.61 8.34 4.13
N LEU A 52 -0.96 7.25 3.73
CA LEU A 52 -1.57 5.96 3.44
C LEU A 52 -0.94 4.94 4.38
N THR A 53 -1.75 4.05 4.93
CA THR A 53 -1.31 3.02 5.87
C THR A 53 -1.67 1.66 5.31
N PHE A 54 -0.65 0.83 5.17
CA PHE A 54 -0.76 -0.52 4.63
C PHE A 54 -0.41 -1.54 5.69
N VAL A 55 -1.10 -2.69 5.65
CA VAL A 55 -0.60 -3.91 6.26
C VAL A 55 0.22 -4.63 5.20
N VAL A 56 1.39 -5.13 5.58
CA VAL A 56 2.29 -5.89 4.70
C VAL A 56 2.55 -7.27 5.29
N SER A 57 2.74 -8.26 4.44
CA SER A 57 3.02 -9.65 4.84
C SER A 57 4.02 -10.27 3.88
N SER A 58 5.08 -10.88 4.43
CA SER A 58 6.05 -11.67 3.67
C SER A 58 5.52 -13.08 3.39
N GLY A 59 6.03 -13.70 2.34
CA GLY A 59 5.73 -15.08 1.92
C GLY A 59 6.59 -16.14 2.58
#